data_AF-A0A1I4XVI6-F1
#
_entry.id   AF-A0A1I4XVI6-F1
#
_cell.length_a   1.000
_cell.length_b   1.000
_cell.length_c   1.000
_cell.angle_alpha   90.00
_cell.angle_beta   90.00
_cell.angle_gamma   90.00
#
_symmetry.space_group_name_H-M   'P 1'
#
loop_
_entity.id
_entity.type
_entity.pdbx_description
1 polymer ?
#
loop_
_entity_poly.entity_id
_entity_poly.type
_entity_poly.pdbx_seq_one_letter_code
_entity_poly.pdbx_strand_id
1 'polypeptide(L)' 'MSNDLHSQNRSSRFTLNLPERMRKELEEKAGMDFISLNSAIIMRLAKSLREERANGQ' A
#
# COMPACT_ATOMS: atom_id res chain seq x y z
N MET A 1 3.72 -8.24 29.51
CA MET A 1 4.39 -7.43 28.48
C MET A 1 4.81 -8.39 27.39
N SER A 2 3.88 -8.74 26.51
CA SER A 2 4.14 -9.71 25.44
C SER A 2 4.89 -8.97 24.34
N ASN A 3 6.19 -9.18 24.31
CA ASN A 3 7.05 -8.84 23.18
C ASN A 3 6.77 -9.84 22.07
N ASP A 4 5.55 -9.80 21.52
CA ASP A 4 5.21 -10.46 20.27
C ASP A 4 5.98 -9.73 19.19
N LEU A 5 7.23 -10.14 19.01
CA LEU A 5 7.94 -9.99 17.76
C LEU A 5 6.96 -10.47 16.69
N HIS A 6 6.37 -9.54 15.94
CA HIS A 6 5.57 -9.75 14.73
C HIS A 6 6.45 -10.36 13.61
N SER A 7 7.26 -11.35 13.96
CA SER A 7 8.08 -12.19 13.13
C SER A 7 7.20 -13.25 12.50
N GLN A 8 6.23 -12.83 11.71
CA GLN A 8 5.76 -13.56 10.55
C GLN A 8 5.17 -12.53 9.61
N ASN A 9 6.08 -11.90 8.86
CA ASN A 9 5.77 -11.23 7.60
C ASN A 9 5.17 -12.27 6.65
N ARG A 10 3.88 -12.63 6.84
CA ARG A 10 3.12 -13.38 5.86
C ARG A 10 2.88 -12.40 4.72
N SER A 11 3.82 -12.38 3.77
CA SER A 11 3.66 -11.72 2.49
C SER A 11 2.51 -12.41 1.75
N SER A 12 1.28 -12.03 2.09
CA SER A 12 0.09 -12.45 1.35
C SER A 12 0.20 -11.84 -0.04
N ARG A 13 0.38 -12.70 -1.05
CA ARG A 13 0.45 -12.28 -2.44
C ARG A 13 -0.95 -11.90 -2.90
N PHE A 14 -1.20 -10.60 -3.04
CA PHE A 14 -2.40 -10.09 -3.69
C PHE A 14 -2.13 -9.90 -5.18
N THR A 15 -3.02 -10.41 -6.02
CA THR A 15 -3.01 -10.13 -7.46
C THR A 15 -4.06 -9.07 -7.73
N LEU A 16 -3.63 -7.92 -8.22
CA LEU A 16 -4.51 -6.79 -8.53
C LEU A 16 -4.63 -6.68 -10.06
N ASN A 17 -5.84 -6.87 -10.56
CA ASN A 17 -6.15 -6.56 -11.95
C ASN A 17 -6.47 -5.07 -12.05
N LEU A 18 -5.50 -4.30 -12.51
CA LEU A 18 -5.61 -2.85 -12.64
C LEU A 18 -5.76 -2.46 -14.12
N PRO A 19 -6.63 -1.50 -14.44
CA PRO A 19 -6.61 -0.85 -15.74
C PRO A 19 -5.22 -0.26 -16.04
N GLU A 20 -4.79 -0.30 -17.31
CA GLU A 20 -3.45 0.12 -17.72
C GLU A 20 -3.11 1.55 -17.28
N ARG A 21 -4.08 2.47 -17.40
CA ARG A 21 -3.94 3.85 -16.93
C ARG A 21 -3.58 3.93 -15.44
N MET A 22 -4.31 3.19 -14.60
CA MET A 22 -4.08 3.21 -13.15
C MET A 22 -2.74 2.58 -12.78
N ARG A 23 -2.34 1.51 -13.48
CA ARG A 23 -1.02 0.90 -13.31
C ARG A 23 0.09 1.90 -13.62
N LYS A 24 -0.01 2.59 -14.76
CA LYS A 24 0.97 3.59 -15.19
C LYS A 24 1.11 4.74 -14.19
N GLU A 25 0.00 5.28 -13.70
CA GLU A 25 0.00 6.34 -12.68
C GLU A 25 0.66 5.89 -11.37
N LEU A 26 0.51 4.62 -10.97
CA LEU A 26 1.18 4.07 -9.79
C LEU A 26 2.68 3.84 -10.03
N GLU A 27 3.06 3.38 -11.22
CA GLU A 27 4.47 3.18 -11.60
C GLU A 27 5.22 4.52 -11.70
N GLU A 28 4.64 5.55 -12.30
CA GLU A 28 5.21 6.90 -12.36
C GLU A 28 5.44 7.46 -10.95
N LYS A 29 4.43 7.34 -10.07
CA LYS A 29 4.54 7.82 -8.70
C LYS A 29 5.59 7.04 -7.89
N ALA A 30 5.66 5.72 -8.06
CA ALA A 30 6.69 4.91 -7.42
C ALA A 30 8.10 5.30 -7.91
N GLY A 31 8.25 5.57 -9.20
CA GLY A 31 9.50 6.04 -9.80
C GLY A 31 9.95 7.40 -9.26
N MET A 32 9.03 8.35 -9.10
CA MET A 32 9.32 9.67 -8.53
C MET A 32 9.79 9.59 -7.07
N ASP A 33 9.15 8.73 -6.28
CA ASP A 33 9.42 8.59 -4.84
C ASP A 33 10.59 7.61 -4.56
N PHE A 34 11.23 7.05 -5.59
CA PHE A 34 12.29 6.03 -5.49
C PHE A 34 11.92 4.82 -4.60
N ILE A 35 10.66 4.38 -4.71
CA ILE A 35 10.10 3.28 -3.93
C ILE A 35 9.62 2.14 -4.85
N SER A 36 9.46 0.95 -4.28
CA SER A 36 8.80 -0.14 -5.01
C SER A 36 7.34 0.17 -5.29
N LEU A 37 6.81 -0.33 -6.41
CA LEU A 37 5.38 -0.25 -6.74
C LEU A 37 4.50 -0.77 -5.60
N ASN A 38 4.91 -1.85 -4.94
CA ASN A 38 4.19 -2.41 -3.80
C ASN A 38 4.14 -1.43 -2.62
N SER A 39 5.27 -0.78 -2.30
CA SER A 39 5.32 0.26 -1.27
C SER A 39 4.39 1.44 -1.61
N ALA A 40 4.36 1.87 -2.88
CA ALA A 40 3.46 2.93 -3.34
C ALA A 40 1.97 2.54 -3.19
N ILE A 41 1.62 1.29 -3.53
CA ILE A 41 0.27 0.74 -3.34
C ILE A 41 -0.10 0.71 -1.86
N ILE A 42 0.77 0.14 -1.00
CA ILE A 42 0.53 0.02 0.44
C ILE A 42 0.36 1.42 1.07
N MET A 43 1.19 2.40 0.70
CA MET A 43 1.07 3.75 1.22
C MET A 43 -0.24 4.43 0.80
N ARG A 44 -0.69 4.22 -0.45
CA ARG A 44 -1.96 4.76 -0.92
C ARG A 44 -3.15 4.12 -0.19
N LEU A 45 -3.12 2.80 0.03
CA LEU A 45 -4.12 2.09 0.84
C LEU A 45 -4.13 2.59 2.29
N ALA A 46 -2.96 2.71 2.90
CA ALA A 46 -2.82 3.24 4.27
C ALA A 46 -3.35 4.67 4.39
N LYS A 47 -3.13 5.51 3.36
CA LYS A 47 -3.68 6.86 3.29
C LYS A 47 -5.20 6.84 3.22
N SER A 48 -5.81 6.05 2.33
CA SER A 48 -7.28 5.91 2.23
C SER A 48 -7.90 5.51 3.57
N LEU A 49 -7.33 4.49 4.23
CA LEU A 49 -7.81 4.02 5.52
C LEU A 49 -7.71 5.08 6.63
N ARG A 50 -6.67 5.92 6.60
CA ARG A 50 -6.51 7.03 7.56
C ARG A 50 -7.54 8.13 7.30
N GLU A 51 -7.79 8.45 6.04
CA GLU A 51 -8.77 9.46 5.62
C GLU A 51 -10.21 9.02 5.95
N GLU A 52 -10.54 7.74 5.72
CA GLU A 52 -11.82 7.15 6.12
C GLU A 52 -12.05 7.24 7.64
N ARG A 53 -11.02 6.92 8.44
CA ARG A 53 -11.09 7.06 9.90
C ARG A 53 -11.25 8.52 10.35
N ALA A 54 -10.58 9.45 9.67
CA ALA A 54 -10.67 10.87 10.00
C ALA A 54 -12.01 11.49 9.60
N ASN A 55 -12.65 10.99 8.54
CA ASN A 55 -13.85 11.58 7.95
C ASN A 55 -15.19 11.00 8.43
N GLY A 56 -15.25 9.98 9.30
CA GLY A 56 -16.56 9.48 9.72
C GLY A 56 -16.67 8.20 10.56
N GLN A 57 -15.83 8.02 11.58
CA GLN A 57 -16.22 7.33 12.82
C GLN A 57 -15.62 8.02 14.04
#